data_AF-A0A8T7F3B1-F1
#
_entry.id   AF-A0A8T7F3B1-F1
#
_cell.length_a   1.000
_cell.length_b   1.000
_cell.length_c   1.000
_cell.angle_alpha   90.00
_cell.angle_beta   90.00
_cell.angle_gamma   90.00
#
_symmetry.space_group_name_H-M   'P 1'
#
loop_
_entity.id
_entity.type
_entity.pdbx_description
1 polymer ?
#
loop_
_entity_poly.entity_id
_entity_poly.type
_entity_poly.pdbx_seq_one_letter_code
_entity_poly.pdbx_strand_id
1 'polypeptide(L)'
;MSDHSKFPSLIVLFTANLRANFELMPHVSAMIQRMRSALLAENPHPILLLDLGGAWDAASWECQVTENRAPYLVLDAMGYAAVYADGLRDEDIRGMQETVELRLMDNTRPAIWKWRDMVVNLGPNAPLPCVTWAIDDSAADGAIATGIEGCLMLYPQLGALGFVEAAWPSLKIVQAKTIPFSWDIRPDPSIVACVEFVQREAKAYAERTARSQYDEDADE
;
A
#
# COMPACT_ATOMS: atom_id res chain seq x y z
N MET A 1 32.03 -10.85 4.34
CA MET A 1 31.38 -11.00 3.02
C MET A 1 30.07 -11.71 3.27
N SER A 2 28.95 -11.00 3.17
CA SER A 2 27.62 -11.58 3.29
C SER A 2 27.34 -12.42 2.06
N ASP A 3 26.89 -13.66 2.25
CA ASP A 3 26.59 -14.59 1.17
C ASP A 3 25.29 -14.19 0.47
N HIS A 4 25.40 -13.31 -0.53
CA HIS A 4 24.26 -12.82 -1.32
C HIS A 4 23.60 -13.92 -2.19
N SER A 5 24.11 -15.15 -2.21
CA SER A 5 23.57 -16.23 -3.03
C SER A 5 22.28 -16.85 -2.49
N LYS A 6 21.82 -16.46 -1.29
CA LYS A 6 20.66 -17.11 -0.64
C LYS A 6 19.31 -16.71 -1.24
N PHE A 7 19.20 -15.54 -1.86
CA PHE A 7 17.97 -15.07 -2.50
C PHE A 7 18.29 -14.45 -3.86
N PRO A 8 17.95 -15.13 -4.98
CA PRO A 8 18.31 -14.62 -6.30
C PRO A 8 17.46 -13.41 -6.71
N SER A 9 16.29 -13.22 -6.09
CA SER A 9 15.34 -12.16 -6.47
C SER A 9 14.51 -11.63 -5.30
N LEU A 10 14.03 -10.39 -5.48
CA LEU A 10 12.99 -9.72 -4.70
C LEU A 10 11.70 -9.70 -5.52
N ILE A 11 10.59 -10.11 -4.91
CA ILE A 11 9.25 -9.93 -5.49
C ILE A 11 8.64 -8.67 -4.91
N VAL A 12 8.19 -7.78 -5.78
CA VAL A 12 7.44 -6.58 -5.41
C VAL A 12 6.01 -6.75 -5.93
N LEU A 13 5.05 -6.76 -5.01
CA LEU A 13 3.64 -6.64 -5.30
C LEU A 13 3.22 -5.20 -5.01
N PHE A 14 2.42 -4.59 -5.87
CA PHE A 14 1.97 -3.23 -5.62
C PHE A 14 0.59 -2.90 -6.17
N THR A 15 -0.10 -2.01 -5.46
CA THR A 15 -1.35 -1.38 -5.90
C THR A 15 -1.18 0.12 -6.00
N ALA A 16 -2.15 0.80 -6.60
CA ALA A 16 -2.37 2.23 -6.42
C ALA A 16 -3.83 2.56 -6.74
N ASN A 17 -4.24 3.78 -6.41
CA ASN A 17 -5.54 4.33 -6.77
C ASN A 17 -6.71 3.44 -6.32
N LEU A 18 -6.62 2.88 -5.12
CA LEU A 18 -7.73 2.13 -4.51
C LEU A 18 -8.92 3.05 -4.17
N ARG A 19 -8.70 4.36 -4.05
CA ARG A 19 -9.73 5.42 -3.93
C ARG A 19 -10.76 5.12 -2.85
N ALA A 20 -10.31 4.69 -1.67
CA ALA A 20 -11.17 4.32 -0.56
C ALA A 20 -12.28 3.33 -0.94
N ASN A 21 -12.07 2.48 -1.95
CA ASN A 21 -13.05 1.47 -2.34
C ASN A 21 -12.99 0.30 -1.35
N PHE A 22 -13.63 0.49 -0.20
CA PHE A 22 -13.69 -0.48 0.89
C PHE A 22 -14.39 -1.78 0.50
N GLU A 23 -15.26 -1.77 -0.52
CA GLU A 23 -15.89 -2.97 -1.06
C GLU A 23 -14.88 -3.83 -1.83
N LEU A 24 -13.97 -3.20 -2.59
CA LEU A 24 -12.93 -3.87 -3.37
C LEU A 24 -11.78 -4.42 -2.52
N MET A 25 -11.39 -3.72 -1.46
CA MET A 25 -10.20 -4.06 -0.65
C MET A 25 -10.18 -5.52 -0.13
N PRO A 26 -11.28 -6.11 0.39
CA PRO A 26 -11.30 -7.52 0.78
C PRO A 26 -11.01 -8.49 -0.37
N HIS A 27 -11.45 -8.21 -1.59
CA HIS A 27 -11.15 -9.02 -2.78
C HIS A 27 -9.67 -8.91 -3.17
N VAL A 28 -9.13 -7.69 -3.12
CA VAL A 28 -7.71 -7.42 -3.37
C VAL A 28 -6.84 -8.15 -2.33
N SER A 29 -7.22 -8.15 -1.05
CA SER A 29 -6.51 -8.91 -0.02
C SER A 29 -6.48 -10.40 -0.35
N ALA A 30 -7.63 -10.99 -0.64
CA ALA A 30 -7.71 -12.42 -0.95
C ALA A 30 -6.83 -12.79 -2.17
N MET A 31 -6.82 -11.94 -3.18
CA MET A 31 -5.95 -12.09 -4.35
C MET A 31 -4.46 -12.04 -3.98
N ILE A 32 -4.05 -11.03 -3.19
CA ILE A 32 -2.67 -10.88 -2.70
C ILE A 32 -2.25 -12.10 -1.88
N GLN A 33 -3.08 -12.56 -0.94
CA GLN A 33 -2.78 -13.71 -0.08
C GLN A 33 -2.63 -15.01 -0.89
N ARG A 34 -3.48 -15.21 -1.90
CA ARG A 34 -3.37 -16.35 -2.82
C ARG A 34 -2.05 -16.31 -3.59
N MET A 35 -1.66 -15.15 -4.10
CA MET A 35 -0.40 -14.99 -4.82
C MET A 35 0.81 -15.20 -3.91
N ARG A 36 0.82 -14.59 -2.72
CA ARG A 36 1.89 -14.81 -1.72
C ARG A 36 2.04 -16.28 -1.38
N SER A 37 0.93 -16.97 -1.14
CA SER A 37 0.95 -18.41 -0.83
C SER A 37 1.52 -19.24 -1.97
N ALA A 38 1.13 -18.96 -3.22
CA ALA A 38 1.67 -19.67 -4.39
C ALA A 38 3.16 -19.42 -4.57
N LEU A 39 3.61 -18.16 -4.47
CA LEU A 39 5.02 -17.80 -4.61
C LEU A 39 5.89 -18.43 -3.54
N LEU A 40 5.44 -18.39 -2.27
CA LEU A 40 6.17 -19.00 -1.15
C LEU A 40 6.26 -20.52 -1.25
N ALA A 41 5.29 -21.18 -1.90
CA ALA A 41 5.31 -22.62 -2.11
C ALA A 41 6.32 -23.05 -3.18
N GLU A 42 6.53 -22.22 -4.21
CA GLU A 42 7.49 -22.50 -5.28
C GLU A 42 8.94 -22.22 -4.82
N ASN A 43 9.17 -21.08 -4.16
CA ASN A 43 10.48 -20.69 -3.65
C ASN A 43 10.32 -19.55 -2.63
N PRO A 44 10.96 -19.60 -1.43
CA PRO A 44 10.82 -18.58 -0.39
C PRO A 44 11.56 -17.28 -0.73
N HIS A 45 11.11 -16.60 -1.80
CA HIS A 45 11.56 -15.27 -2.15
C HIS A 45 11.02 -14.24 -1.16
N PRO A 46 11.79 -13.19 -0.84
CA PRO A 46 11.27 -12.02 -0.17
C PRO A 46 10.16 -11.38 -1.01
N ILE A 47 9.03 -11.09 -0.37
CA ILE A 47 7.90 -10.40 -0.98
C ILE A 47 7.70 -9.07 -0.26
N LEU A 48 7.79 -7.99 -1.03
CA LEU A 48 7.53 -6.62 -0.60
C LEU A 48 6.18 -6.17 -1.17
N LEU A 49 5.23 -5.80 -0.31
CA LEU A 49 3.90 -5.33 -0.70
C LEU A 49 3.80 -3.81 -0.48
N LEU A 50 3.48 -3.06 -1.54
CA LEU A 50 3.47 -1.60 -1.55
C LEU A 50 2.15 -1.04 -2.08
N ASP A 51 1.72 0.12 -1.57
CA ASP A 51 0.71 0.94 -2.25
C ASP A 51 1.35 2.26 -2.70
N LEU A 52 1.19 2.61 -3.97
CA LEU A 52 1.92 3.71 -4.61
C LEU A 52 1.15 5.05 -4.58
N GLY A 53 0.07 5.14 -3.80
CA GLY A 53 -0.71 6.37 -3.62
C GLY A 53 -2.13 6.26 -4.18
N GLY A 54 -2.94 7.30 -3.95
CA GLY A 54 -4.36 7.31 -4.32
C GLY A 54 -5.19 6.28 -3.53
N ALA A 55 -4.75 5.89 -2.34
CA ALA A 55 -5.49 4.96 -1.49
C ALA A 55 -6.80 5.58 -0.94
N TRP A 56 -6.87 6.90 -0.87
CA TRP A 56 -8.00 7.68 -0.34
C TRP A 56 -8.83 8.33 -1.46
N ASP A 57 -10.02 8.80 -1.11
CA ASP A 57 -10.89 9.57 -2.01
C ASP A 57 -11.61 10.68 -1.23
N ALA A 58 -11.47 11.93 -1.66
CA ALA A 58 -12.15 13.08 -1.06
C ALA A 58 -13.69 12.95 -1.09
N ALA A 59 -14.23 12.18 -2.04
CA ALA A 59 -15.66 11.92 -2.13
C ALA A 59 -16.15 10.79 -1.19
N SER A 60 -15.26 9.97 -0.65
CA SER A 60 -15.63 8.92 0.31
C SER A 60 -16.01 9.56 1.65
N TRP A 61 -17.19 9.19 2.15
CA TRP A 61 -17.69 9.64 3.44
C TRP A 61 -16.76 9.20 4.59
N GLU A 62 -16.24 7.97 4.54
CA GLU A 62 -15.28 7.47 5.52
C GLU A 62 -14.00 8.32 5.54
N CYS A 63 -13.48 8.70 4.37
CA CYS A 63 -12.34 9.60 4.27
C CYS A 63 -12.64 10.97 4.88
N GLN A 64 -13.79 11.57 4.58
CA GLN A 64 -14.17 12.87 5.14
C GLN A 64 -14.26 12.84 6.67
N VAL A 65 -14.90 11.82 7.23
CA VAL A 65 -15.12 11.72 8.67
C VAL A 65 -13.86 11.33 9.44
N THR A 66 -12.98 10.53 8.83
CA THR A 66 -11.75 10.05 9.48
C THR A 66 -10.52 10.88 9.12
N GLU A 67 -10.68 12.00 8.43
CA GLU A 67 -9.56 12.84 7.94
C GLU A 67 -8.57 12.00 7.11
N ASN A 68 -9.12 11.22 6.18
CA ASN A 68 -8.42 10.30 5.28
C ASN A 68 -7.71 9.11 5.95
N ARG A 69 -7.82 8.90 7.25
CA ARG A 69 -7.10 7.82 7.96
C ARG A 69 -7.63 6.41 7.68
N ALA A 70 -8.93 6.27 7.39
CA ALA A 70 -9.60 4.97 7.25
C ALA A 70 -8.94 4.01 6.23
N PRO A 71 -8.63 4.41 4.98
CA PRO A 71 -7.99 3.51 4.01
C PRO A 71 -6.65 2.96 4.50
N TYR A 72 -5.85 3.76 5.19
CA TYR A 72 -4.51 3.36 5.64
C TYR A 72 -4.57 2.31 6.77
N LEU A 73 -5.60 2.37 7.63
CA LEU A 73 -5.84 1.32 8.63
C LEU A 73 -6.18 -0.02 7.97
N VAL A 74 -6.96 0.00 6.88
CA VAL A 74 -7.31 -1.21 6.13
C VAL A 74 -6.08 -1.76 5.39
N LEU A 75 -5.25 -0.88 4.79
CA LEU A 75 -3.99 -1.30 4.16
C LEU A 75 -3.00 -1.93 5.15
N ASP A 76 -2.92 -1.40 6.37
CA ASP A 76 -2.13 -2.00 7.46
C ASP A 76 -2.63 -3.41 7.78
N ALA A 77 -3.95 -3.59 7.94
CA ALA A 77 -4.56 -4.90 8.17
C ALA A 77 -4.36 -5.89 7.01
N MET A 78 -4.28 -5.41 5.76
CA MET A 78 -3.95 -6.22 4.57
C MET A 78 -2.48 -6.66 4.54
N GLY A 79 -1.63 -6.12 5.41
CA GLY A 79 -0.22 -6.47 5.54
C GLY A 79 0.68 -5.77 4.52
N TYR A 80 0.32 -4.56 4.09
CA TYR A 80 1.20 -3.72 3.29
C TYR A 80 2.43 -3.31 4.09
N ALA A 81 3.60 -3.30 3.45
CA ALA A 81 4.85 -2.94 4.11
C ALA A 81 5.06 -1.41 4.13
N ALA A 82 4.59 -0.73 3.08
CA ALA A 82 4.62 0.72 2.97
C ALA A 82 3.55 1.24 2.01
N VAL A 83 3.13 2.49 2.20
CA VAL A 83 2.19 3.22 1.34
C VAL A 83 2.69 4.64 1.09
N TYR A 84 2.47 5.19 -0.10
CA TYR A 84 2.57 6.62 -0.35
C TYR A 84 1.32 7.33 0.19
N ALA A 85 1.44 7.98 1.34
CA ALA A 85 0.34 8.58 2.09
C ALA A 85 0.02 10.00 1.61
N ASP A 86 -0.36 10.15 0.34
CA ASP A 86 -0.66 11.42 -0.33
C ASP A 86 -1.93 12.14 0.16
N GLY A 87 -2.74 11.50 1.00
CA GLY A 87 -3.98 12.05 1.56
C GLY A 87 -3.91 12.51 3.00
N LEU A 88 -2.80 12.30 3.71
CA LEU A 88 -2.68 12.66 5.13
C LEU A 88 -1.85 13.93 5.32
N ARG A 89 -2.19 14.71 6.35
CA ARG A 89 -1.34 15.81 6.83
C ARG A 89 -0.13 15.25 7.57
N ASP A 90 0.94 16.03 7.68
CA ASP A 90 2.15 15.64 8.40
C ASP A 90 1.88 15.26 9.87
N GLU A 91 0.97 15.96 10.54
CA GLU A 91 0.59 15.65 11.91
C GLU A 91 -0.14 14.31 12.03
N ASP A 92 -1.04 14.02 11.09
CA ASP A 92 -1.77 12.76 11.03
C ASP A 92 -0.83 11.60 10.73
N ILE A 93 0.16 11.80 9.84
CA ILE A 93 1.14 10.76 9.54
C ILE A 93 1.98 10.44 10.78
N ARG A 94 2.45 11.45 11.52
CA ARG A 94 3.19 11.21 12.77
C ARG A 94 2.33 10.45 13.78
N GLY A 95 1.10 10.89 14.01
CA GLY A 95 0.19 10.24 14.96
C GLY A 95 -0.17 8.81 14.56
N MET A 96 -0.46 8.58 13.27
CA MET A 96 -0.78 7.24 12.77
C MET A 96 0.41 6.30 12.83
N GLN A 97 1.63 6.75 12.50
CA GLN A 97 2.82 5.90 12.47
C GLN A 97 3.14 5.27 13.83
N GLU A 98 2.65 5.84 14.94
CA GLU A 98 2.75 5.25 16.29
C GLU A 98 1.80 4.06 16.50
N THR A 99 0.80 3.90 15.64
CA THR A 99 -0.30 2.93 15.79
C THR A 99 -0.31 1.83 14.73
N VAL A 100 0.26 2.08 13.55
CA VAL A 100 0.29 1.12 12.42
C VAL A 100 1.69 0.55 12.20
N GLU A 101 1.78 -0.70 11.70
CA GLU A 101 3.04 -1.29 11.26
C GLU A 101 3.44 -0.84 9.85
N LEU A 102 2.43 -0.49 9.03
CA LEU A 102 2.53 0.11 7.73
C LEU A 102 3.40 1.37 7.78
N ARG A 103 4.39 1.45 6.90
CA ARG A 103 5.22 2.65 6.76
C ARG A 103 4.51 3.69 5.90
N LEU A 104 4.26 4.86 6.46
CA LEU A 104 3.62 5.98 5.78
C LEU A 104 4.69 6.88 5.12
N MET A 105 4.84 6.74 3.80
CA MET A 105 5.82 7.47 3.01
C MET A 105 5.22 8.73 2.39
N ASP A 106 6.05 9.74 2.15
CA ASP A 106 5.72 10.86 1.26
C ASP A 106 6.98 11.34 0.50
N ASN A 107 6.90 12.51 -0.14
CA ASN A 107 8.03 13.09 -0.89
C ASN A 107 9.26 13.41 -0.02
N THR A 108 9.07 13.57 1.29
CA THR A 108 10.09 13.98 2.28
C THR A 108 10.48 12.85 3.23
N ARG A 109 9.66 11.80 3.33
CA ARG A 109 9.78 10.69 4.28
C ARG A 109 9.92 9.37 3.51
N PRO A 110 11.16 8.99 3.11
CA PRO A 110 11.41 7.66 2.58
C PRO A 110 11.24 6.61 3.70
N ALA A 111 10.98 5.38 3.31
CA ALA A 111 10.93 4.24 4.21
C ALA A 111 12.11 3.29 3.98
N ILE A 112 12.44 2.51 4.99
CA ILE A 112 13.39 1.40 4.87
C ILE A 112 12.66 0.11 5.17
N TRP A 113 12.66 -0.80 4.19
CA TRP A 113 12.19 -2.16 4.38
C TRP A 113 13.38 -3.10 4.56
N LYS A 114 13.29 -3.97 5.57
CA LYS A 114 14.35 -4.92 5.91
C LYS A 114 13.79 -6.33 5.94
N TRP A 115 14.52 -7.25 5.32
CA TRP A 115 14.22 -8.67 5.39
C TRP A 115 15.53 -9.47 5.43
N ARG A 116 15.81 -10.10 6.57
CA ARG A 116 17.12 -10.73 6.84
C ARG A 116 18.26 -9.75 6.56
N ASP A 117 19.15 -10.07 5.62
CA ASP A 117 20.29 -9.24 5.22
C ASP A 117 19.97 -8.26 4.08
N MET A 118 18.72 -8.25 3.59
CA MET A 118 18.27 -7.34 2.53
C MET A 118 17.74 -6.04 3.13
N VAL A 119 18.22 -4.92 2.60
CA VAL A 119 17.78 -3.58 2.95
C VAL A 119 17.37 -2.90 1.65
N VAL A 120 16.11 -2.47 1.58
CA VAL A 120 15.55 -1.75 0.43
C VAL A 120 15.07 -0.39 0.91
N ASN A 121 15.58 0.67 0.29
CA ASN A 121 15.07 2.01 0.55
C ASN A 121 13.86 2.26 -0.36
N LEU A 122 12.79 2.84 0.18
CA LEU A 122 11.52 3.06 -0.51
C LEU A 122 11.25 4.56 -0.56
N GLY A 123 10.87 5.08 -1.73
CA GLY A 123 10.44 6.47 -1.87
C GLY A 123 11.02 7.19 -3.08
N PRO A 124 10.41 8.33 -3.47
CA PRO A 124 10.74 9.07 -4.70
C PRO A 124 12.18 9.60 -4.79
N ASN A 125 12.96 9.56 -3.69
CA ASN A 125 14.37 9.98 -3.66
C ASN A 125 15.24 9.07 -2.77
N ALA A 126 14.86 7.80 -2.64
CA ALA A 126 15.54 6.85 -1.76
C ALA A 126 16.98 6.51 -2.24
N PRO A 127 17.97 6.39 -1.34
CA PRO A 127 19.34 5.98 -1.71
C PRO A 127 19.38 4.52 -2.19
N LEU A 128 20.34 4.16 -3.04
CA LEU A 128 20.44 2.81 -3.61
C LEU A 128 20.80 1.73 -2.54
N PRO A 129 20.32 0.48 -2.67
CA PRO A 129 19.30 0.04 -3.62
C PRO A 129 17.91 0.58 -3.21
N CYS A 130 17.13 1.03 -4.18
CA CYS A 130 15.82 1.60 -3.93
C CYS A 130 14.69 1.08 -4.82
N VAL A 131 13.49 1.13 -4.29
CA VAL A 131 12.24 1.02 -5.05
C VAL A 131 11.56 2.38 -4.97
N THR A 132 11.29 2.95 -6.13
CA THR A 132 10.67 4.25 -6.31
C THR A 132 9.53 4.09 -7.33
N TRP A 133 8.71 5.11 -7.48
CA TRP A 133 7.59 5.09 -8.43
C TRP A 133 7.44 6.47 -9.04
N ALA A 134 6.95 6.48 -10.27
CA ALA A 134 6.51 7.67 -10.94
C ALA A 134 5.04 7.45 -11.30
N ILE A 135 4.18 8.39 -10.92
CA ILE A 135 2.84 8.47 -11.48
C ILE A 135 3.01 9.11 -12.86
N ASP A 136 3.22 8.29 -13.88
CA ASP A 136 3.25 8.74 -15.26
C ASP A 136 1.89 8.46 -15.91
N ASP A 137 0.99 9.44 -15.83
CA ASP A 137 -0.31 9.40 -16.54
C ASP A 137 -0.11 9.41 -18.08
N SER A 138 1.10 9.72 -18.55
CA SER A 138 1.47 9.74 -19.97
C SER A 138 2.19 8.47 -20.44
N ALA A 139 2.32 7.44 -19.59
CA ALA A 139 2.77 6.11 -19.98
C ALA A 139 1.73 5.43 -20.90
N ALA A 140 1.55 6.01 -22.08
CA ALA A 140 1.00 5.37 -23.25
C ALA A 140 1.91 4.18 -23.55
N ASP A 141 1.35 2.97 -23.46
CA ASP A 141 1.95 1.67 -23.76
C ASP A 141 2.80 1.01 -22.66
N GLY A 142 2.11 0.50 -21.64
CA GLY A 142 2.34 -0.86 -21.13
C GLY A 142 3.55 -1.13 -20.24
N ALA A 143 4.42 -0.15 -19.98
CA ALA A 143 5.50 -0.31 -19.02
C ALA A 143 4.96 -0.32 -17.58
N ILE A 144 5.20 -1.40 -16.84
CA ILE A 144 4.74 -1.59 -15.44
C ILE A 144 5.88 -1.32 -14.45
N ALA A 145 7.13 -1.46 -14.92
CA ALA A 145 8.31 -1.09 -14.18
C ALA A 145 9.51 -0.84 -15.11
N THR A 146 10.46 -0.02 -14.67
CA THR A 146 11.78 0.11 -15.30
C THR A 146 12.88 -0.09 -14.25
N GLY A 147 13.95 -0.79 -14.62
CA GLY A 147 15.10 -1.05 -13.75
C GLY A 147 16.30 -0.24 -14.22
N ILE A 148 16.82 0.62 -13.36
CA ILE A 148 18.17 1.19 -13.46
C ILE A 148 19.03 0.45 -12.43
N GLU A 149 20.34 0.35 -12.61
CA GLU A 149 21.21 -0.40 -11.68
C GLU A 149 20.97 0.04 -10.22
N GLY A 150 20.43 -0.88 -9.41
CA GLY A 150 20.08 -0.64 -8.01
C GLY A 150 18.76 0.13 -7.77
N CYS A 151 17.96 0.43 -8.79
CA CYS A 151 16.72 1.21 -8.67
C CYS A 151 15.59 0.60 -9.51
N LEU A 152 14.45 0.33 -8.87
CA LEU A 152 13.23 -0.13 -9.53
C LEU A 152 12.18 0.98 -9.53
N MET A 153 11.80 1.48 -10.71
CA MET A 153 10.69 2.40 -10.92
C MET A 153 9.41 1.61 -11.18
N LEU A 154 8.30 1.94 -10.52
CA LEU A 154 6.99 1.29 -10.71
C LEU A 154 5.98 2.26 -11.34
N TYR A 155 5.12 1.74 -12.22
CA TYR A 155 4.05 2.47 -12.90
C TYR A 155 2.70 1.78 -12.62
N PRO A 156 1.85 2.34 -11.75
CA PRO A 156 0.60 1.68 -11.39
C PRO A 156 -0.44 1.72 -12.51
N GLN A 157 -1.24 0.66 -12.61
CA GLN A 157 -2.44 0.61 -13.44
C GLN A 157 -3.68 0.58 -12.56
N LEU A 158 -4.69 1.39 -12.91
CA LEU A 158 -5.96 1.39 -12.19
C LEU A 158 -6.62 0.02 -12.26
N GLY A 159 -7.14 -0.46 -11.12
CA GLY A 159 -7.91 -1.70 -11.07
C GLY A 159 -7.07 -2.97 -11.27
N ALA A 160 -5.76 -2.91 -11.05
CA ALA A 160 -4.87 -4.06 -11.19
C ALA A 160 -3.82 -4.13 -10.08
N LEU A 161 -3.35 -5.35 -9.81
CA LEU A 161 -2.18 -5.64 -8.99
C LEU A 161 -0.94 -5.69 -9.89
N GLY A 162 0.05 -4.87 -9.58
CA GLY A 162 1.38 -4.96 -10.16
C GLY A 162 2.19 -6.08 -9.54
N PHE A 163 2.90 -6.84 -10.38
CA PHE A 163 3.86 -7.86 -9.98
C PHE A 163 5.19 -7.56 -10.67
N VAL A 164 6.27 -7.48 -9.90
CA VAL A 164 7.64 -7.41 -10.42
C VAL A 164 8.51 -8.40 -9.67
N GLU A 165 9.22 -9.23 -10.41
CA GLU A 165 10.38 -9.96 -9.91
C GLU A 165 11.64 -9.25 -10.37
N ALA A 166 12.52 -8.90 -9.43
CA ALA A 166 13.77 -8.23 -9.69
C ALA A 166 14.95 -9.03 -9.13
N ALA A 167 16.01 -9.20 -9.91
CA ALA A 167 17.23 -9.87 -9.47
C ALA A 167 17.89 -9.08 -8.33
N TRP A 168 18.38 -9.76 -7.31
CA TRP A 168 19.04 -9.12 -6.17
C TRP A 168 20.57 -9.29 -6.24
N PRO A 169 21.40 -8.26 -5.92
CA PRO A 169 21.05 -6.91 -5.47
C PRO A 169 20.91 -5.86 -6.58
N SER A 170 21.05 -6.25 -7.85
CA SER A 170 21.05 -5.30 -8.96
C SER A 170 19.70 -4.62 -9.22
N LEU A 171 18.62 -5.19 -8.69
CA LEU A 171 17.22 -4.84 -8.98
C LEU A 171 16.88 -4.82 -10.48
N LYS A 172 17.63 -5.58 -11.29
CA LYS A 172 17.31 -5.78 -12.70
C LYS A 172 16.01 -6.58 -12.81
N ILE A 173 15.03 -6.05 -13.53
CA ILE A 173 13.74 -6.73 -13.75
C ILE A 173 13.99 -8.08 -14.44
N VAL A 174 13.52 -9.15 -13.78
CA VAL A 174 13.45 -10.51 -14.32
C VAL A 174 12.10 -10.69 -15.04
N GLN A 175 11.02 -10.28 -14.38
CA GLN A 175 9.67 -10.33 -14.91
C GLN A 175 8.84 -9.18 -14.35
N ALA A 176 7.93 -8.63 -15.16
CA ALA A 176 6.90 -7.71 -14.71
C ALA A 176 5.56 -8.06 -15.39
N LYS A 177 4.45 -7.96 -14.66
CA LYS A 177 3.10 -8.13 -15.19
C LYS A 177 2.07 -7.41 -14.32
N THR A 178 0.94 -7.04 -14.91
CA THR A 178 -0.25 -6.60 -14.19
C THR A 178 -1.28 -7.71 -14.20
N ILE A 179 -2.03 -7.79 -13.11
CA ILE A 179 -3.08 -8.77 -12.93
C ILE A 179 -4.33 -7.99 -12.56
N PRO A 180 -5.35 -7.93 -13.43
CA PRO A 180 -6.59 -7.22 -13.14
C PRO A 180 -7.22 -7.73 -11.85
N PHE A 181 -7.79 -6.83 -11.07
CA PHE A 181 -8.61 -7.24 -9.94
C PHE A 181 -9.81 -8.05 -10.44
N SER A 182 -10.14 -9.11 -9.71
CA SER A 182 -11.25 -9.99 -10.04
C SER A 182 -12.24 -10.00 -8.89
N TRP A 183 -13.48 -9.63 -9.21
CA TRP A 183 -14.62 -9.73 -8.29
C TRP A 183 -15.07 -11.18 -8.08
N ASP A 184 -14.61 -12.13 -8.91
CA ASP A 184 -14.93 -13.56 -8.77
C ASP A 184 -14.17 -14.22 -7.62
N ILE A 185 -13.10 -13.58 -7.14
CA ILE A 185 -12.36 -14.04 -5.96
C ILE A 185 -13.21 -13.74 -4.73
N ARG A 186 -13.48 -14.75 -3.89
CA ARG A 186 -14.19 -14.53 -2.61
C ARG A 186 -13.41 -13.54 -1.73
N PRO A 187 -14.07 -12.57 -1.10
CA PRO A 187 -13.40 -11.58 -0.27
C PRO A 187 -12.75 -12.24 0.96
N ASP A 188 -11.64 -11.66 1.43
CA ASP A 188 -10.99 -12.08 2.66
C ASP A 188 -11.88 -11.72 3.87
N PRO A 189 -12.40 -12.70 4.63
CA PRO A 189 -13.35 -12.43 5.71
C PRO A 189 -12.73 -11.59 6.84
N SER A 190 -11.41 -11.66 7.04
CA SER A 190 -10.73 -10.86 8.08
C SER A 190 -10.70 -9.39 7.68
N ILE A 191 -10.48 -9.11 6.39
CA ILE A 191 -10.49 -7.74 5.86
C ILE A 191 -11.93 -7.21 5.74
N VAL A 192 -12.91 -8.05 5.41
CA VAL A 192 -14.34 -7.66 5.53
C VAL A 192 -14.65 -7.18 6.94
N ALA A 193 -14.28 -7.95 7.97
CA ALA A 193 -14.51 -7.55 9.36
C ALA A 193 -13.77 -6.26 9.74
N CYS A 194 -12.54 -6.08 9.25
CA CYS A 194 -11.76 -4.84 9.46
C CYS A 194 -12.45 -3.63 8.83
N VAL A 195 -12.91 -3.75 7.58
CA VAL A 195 -13.66 -2.70 6.88
C VAL A 195 -14.94 -2.34 7.64
N GLU A 196 -15.74 -3.34 8.04
CA GLU A 196 -16.96 -3.10 8.81
C GLU A 196 -16.67 -2.38 10.14
N PHE A 197 -15.57 -2.75 10.81
CA PHE A 197 -15.14 -2.10 12.04
C PHE A 197 -14.77 -0.63 11.80
N VAL A 198 -13.94 -0.34 10.80
CA VAL A 198 -13.53 1.03 10.44
C VAL A 198 -14.75 1.89 10.10
N GLN A 199 -15.69 1.36 9.31
CA GLN A 199 -16.92 2.08 8.95
C GLN A 199 -17.82 2.35 10.17
N ARG A 200 -17.95 1.39 11.10
CA ARG A 200 -18.71 1.58 12.34
C ARG A 200 -18.07 2.62 13.25
N GLU A 201 -16.75 2.58 13.43
CA GLU A 201 -16.04 3.57 14.24
C GLU A 201 -16.11 4.97 13.64
N ALA A 202 -15.98 5.09 12.31
CA ALA A 202 -16.20 6.36 11.61
C ALA A 202 -17.60 6.91 11.87
N LYS A 203 -18.63 6.05 11.81
CA LYS A 203 -20.01 6.45 12.08
C LYS A 203 -20.19 6.93 13.52
N ALA A 204 -19.71 6.14 14.48
CA ALA A 204 -19.80 6.50 15.90
C ALA A 204 -19.01 7.78 16.22
N TYR A 205 -17.89 8.03 15.54
CA TYR A 205 -17.15 9.29 15.65
C TYR A 205 -17.97 10.47 15.12
N ALA A 206 -18.54 10.38 13.92
CA ALA A 206 -19.39 11.43 13.36
C ALA A 206 -20.59 11.76 14.26
N GLU A 207 -21.25 10.76 14.81
CA GLU A 207 -22.39 10.94 15.73
C GLU A 207 -21.99 11.65 17.03
N ARG A 208 -20.81 11.33 17.59
CA ARG A 208 -20.27 12.01 18.78
C ARG A 208 -19.94 13.47 18.50
N THR A 209 -19.26 13.75 17.38
CA THR A 209 -18.90 15.12 17.00
C THR A 209 -20.15 15.98 16.77
N ALA A 210 -21.16 15.44 16.08
CA ALA A 210 -22.42 16.14 15.87
C ALA A 210 -23.13 16.47 17.20
N ARG A 211 -23.13 15.53 18.16
CA ARG A 211 -23.74 15.75 19.47
C ARG A 211 -23.02 16.83 20.28
N SER A 212 -21.69 16.84 20.28
CA SER A 212 -20.90 17.86 21.00
C SER A 212 -21.15 19.26 20.47
N GLN A 213 -21.32 19.43 19.15
CA GLN A 213 -21.67 20.73 18.55
C GLN A 213 -23.04 21.24 19.02
N TYR A 214 -24.04 20.36 19.12
CA TYR A 214 -25.36 20.73 19.63
C TYR A 214 -25.37 21.14 21.10
N ASP A 215 -24.52 20.52 21.93
CA ASP A 215 -24.43 20.86 23.35
C ASP A 215 -23.74 22.23 23.55
N GLU A 216 -22.77 22.60 22.71
CA GLU A 216 -22.13 23.93 22.74
C GLU A 216 -23.09 25.06 22.30
N ASP A 217 -23.86 24.84 21.24
CA ASP A 217 -24.84 25.82 20.74
C ASP A 217 -26.03 26.05 21.69
N ALA A 218 -26.29 25.12 22.62
CA ALA A 218 -27.38 25.22 23.59
C ALA A 218 -27.04 26.10 24.80
N ASP A 219 -25.76 26.38 25.03
CA ASP A 219 -25.25 27.19 26.15
C ASP A 219 -24.96 28.66 25.76
N GLU A 220 -25.12 29.03 24.47
CA GLU A 220 -25.03 30.41 23.95
C GLU A 220 -26.39 31.14 23.88
#